data_AF-A0A967H997-F1
#
_entry.id   AF-A0A967H997-F1
#
_cell.length_a   1.000
_cell.length_b   1.000
_cell.length_c   1.000
_cell.angle_alpha   90.00
_cell.angle_beta   90.00
_cell.angle_gamma   90.00
#
_symmetry.space_group_name_H-M   'P 1'
#
loop_
_entity.id
_entity.type
_entity.pdbx_description
1 polymer ?
#
loop_
_entity_poly.entity_id
_entity_poly.type
_entity_poly.pdbx_seq_one_letter_code
_entity_poly.pdbx_strand_id
1 'polypeptide(L)'
;MNLSKEACDKLVKPDLPNVSPMKELLGQIDHLKAKYGRVVGDINTTGVQNLALKLRGDQLYIDYFEDPDFCHRLLKFCTDCIIDLWHLIYPITGSGAADVTPMCDPKIFCVANCTTEQISSDTYEEFGLPYDTMLSKACNPFGIHHCGNLDAVAEQYAKVPNLVFIEAGFGSDFARGRKIYGPDVAFNARISPVQMKNDTAEEIEATVKEVIDQGEPLSNFSIDTVGLTHGVPDENVRIARQTAMTYGKINH
;
A
#
# COMPACT_ATOMS: atom_id res chain seq x y z
N MET A 1 21.57 -6.54 -8.36
CA MET A 1 22.47 -5.49 -8.86
C MET A 1 21.60 -4.29 -9.24
N ASN A 2 21.92 -3.11 -8.72
CA ASN A 2 21.22 -1.86 -9.05
C ASN A 2 21.90 -1.17 -10.26
N LEU A 3 21.15 -0.32 -10.96
CA LEU A 3 21.52 0.31 -12.22
C LEU A 3 22.24 1.66 -12.00
N SER A 4 23.12 2.03 -12.94
CA SER A 4 23.63 3.39 -13.07
C SER A 4 22.57 4.31 -13.68
N LYS A 5 22.77 5.63 -13.62
CA LYS A 5 21.86 6.60 -14.27
C LYS A 5 21.75 6.35 -15.78
N GLU A 6 22.88 6.10 -16.45
CA GLU A 6 22.92 5.84 -17.89
C GLU A 6 22.22 4.53 -18.26
N ALA A 7 22.21 3.56 -17.36
CA ALA A 7 21.46 2.31 -17.55
C ALA A 7 19.95 2.53 -17.32
N CYS A 8 19.58 3.33 -16.31
CA CYS A 8 18.19 3.74 -16.08
C CYS A 8 17.61 4.54 -17.25
N ASP A 9 18.36 5.50 -17.81
CA ASP A 9 17.92 6.29 -18.97
C ASP A 9 17.75 5.46 -20.26
N LYS A 10 18.28 4.23 -20.30
CA LYS A 10 18.11 3.28 -21.42
C LYS A 10 17.00 2.26 -21.18
N LEU A 11 16.30 2.34 -20.05
CA LEU A 11 15.18 1.44 -19.78
C LEU A 11 14.07 1.64 -20.81
N VAL A 12 13.48 0.53 -21.22
CA VAL A 12 12.32 0.50 -22.11
C VAL A 12 11.21 -0.27 -21.42
N LYS A 13 9.96 0.15 -21.64
CA LYS A 13 8.81 -0.55 -21.08
C LYS A 13 8.76 -1.97 -21.67
N PRO A 14 8.53 -3.00 -20.84
CA PRO A 14 8.42 -4.35 -21.34
C PRO A 14 7.15 -4.53 -22.18
N ASP A 15 7.22 -5.39 -23.20
CA ASP A 15 6.05 -5.86 -23.93
C ASP A 15 5.30 -6.89 -23.07
N LEU A 16 4.45 -6.39 -22.16
CA LEU A 16 3.83 -7.19 -21.09
C LEU A 16 3.13 -8.47 -21.58
N PRO A 17 2.37 -8.49 -22.70
CA PRO A 17 1.74 -9.72 -23.18
C PRO A 17 2.72 -10.84 -23.59
N ASN A 18 3.96 -10.49 -23.96
CA ASN A 18 4.91 -11.42 -24.58
C ASN A 18 6.16 -11.69 -23.74
N VAL A 19 6.48 -10.81 -22.78
CA VAL A 19 7.66 -10.96 -21.91
C VAL A 19 7.42 -12.00 -20.80
N SER A 20 8.46 -12.73 -20.41
CA SER A 20 8.41 -13.59 -19.22
C SER A 20 8.68 -12.77 -17.94
N PRO A 21 8.01 -13.03 -16.79
CA PRO A 21 7.05 -14.11 -16.54
C PRO A 21 5.58 -13.80 -16.90
N MET A 22 5.30 -12.62 -17.48
CA MET A 22 3.93 -12.18 -17.73
C MET A 22 3.19 -13.05 -18.75
N LYS A 23 3.86 -13.49 -19.82
CA LYS A 23 3.30 -14.43 -20.79
C LYS A 23 2.82 -15.73 -20.14
N GLU A 24 3.64 -16.29 -19.25
CA GLU A 24 3.29 -17.51 -18.52
C GLU A 24 2.12 -17.26 -17.56
N LEU A 25 2.11 -16.13 -16.87
CA LEU A 25 1.03 -15.72 -15.97
C LEU A 25 -0.29 -15.53 -16.71
N LEU A 26 -0.29 -14.92 -17.89
CA LEU A 26 -1.47 -14.79 -18.75
C LEU A 26 -1.98 -16.17 -19.20
N GLY A 27 -1.09 -17.10 -19.54
CA GLY A 27 -1.47 -18.49 -19.83
C GLY A 27 -2.11 -19.20 -18.62
N GLN A 28 -1.64 -18.93 -17.40
CA GLN A 28 -2.27 -19.43 -16.18
C GLN A 28 -3.66 -18.81 -15.95
N ILE A 29 -3.80 -17.50 -16.18
CA ILE A 29 -5.08 -16.80 -16.13
C ILE A 29 -6.08 -17.44 -17.10
N ASP A 30 -5.69 -17.71 -18.34
CA ASP A 30 -6.55 -18.34 -19.34
C ASP A 30 -6.95 -19.76 -18.93
N HIS A 31 -6.01 -20.55 -18.40
CA HIS A 31 -6.30 -21.88 -17.86
C HIS A 31 -7.32 -21.83 -16.71
N LEU A 32 -7.13 -20.91 -15.75
CA LEU A 32 -8.02 -20.75 -14.60
C LEU A 32 -9.42 -20.29 -15.03
N LYS A 33 -9.50 -19.33 -15.97
CA LYS A 33 -10.78 -18.89 -16.56
C LYS A 33 -11.50 -20.02 -17.27
N ALA A 34 -10.80 -20.80 -18.10
CA ALA A 34 -11.39 -21.94 -18.81
C ALA A 34 -11.93 -23.01 -17.83
N LYS A 35 -11.22 -23.24 -16.72
CA LYS A 35 -11.58 -24.25 -15.73
C LYS A 35 -12.71 -23.82 -14.79
N TYR A 36 -12.72 -22.56 -14.35
CA TYR A 36 -13.59 -22.08 -13.25
C TYR A 36 -14.56 -20.96 -13.67
N GLY A 37 -14.52 -20.51 -14.92
CA GLY A 37 -15.36 -19.42 -15.45
C GLY A 37 -14.94 -18.01 -15.03
N ARG A 38 -14.04 -17.88 -14.03
CA ARG A 38 -13.47 -16.61 -13.57
C ARG A 38 -12.09 -16.82 -12.95
N VAL A 39 -11.35 -15.72 -12.83
CA VAL A 39 -10.10 -15.62 -12.07
C VAL A 39 -10.19 -14.39 -11.17
N VAL A 40 -9.58 -14.46 -9.99
CA VAL A 40 -9.46 -13.34 -9.05
C VAL A 40 -8.00 -13.22 -8.61
N GLY A 41 -7.65 -12.07 -8.05
CA GLY A 41 -6.29 -11.74 -7.64
C GLY A 41 -5.67 -10.68 -8.52
N ASP A 42 -4.55 -10.17 -8.08
CA ASP A 42 -3.84 -9.06 -8.68
C ASP A 42 -2.33 -9.32 -8.63
N ILE A 43 -1.58 -8.37 -9.17
CA ILE A 43 -0.14 -8.38 -9.13
C ILE A 43 0.29 -7.13 -8.39
N ASN A 44 1.04 -7.31 -7.31
CA ASN A 44 1.54 -6.23 -6.49
C ASN A 44 2.51 -5.41 -7.33
N THR A 45 2.00 -4.32 -7.87
CA THR A 45 2.76 -3.41 -8.71
C THR A 45 3.81 -2.62 -7.92
N THR A 46 3.81 -2.76 -6.59
CA THR A 46 4.57 -1.99 -5.60
C THR A 46 4.28 -0.48 -5.67
N GLY A 47 4.96 0.33 -4.86
CA GLY A 47 4.90 1.80 -4.96
C GLY A 47 5.91 2.34 -5.99
N VAL A 48 5.67 3.55 -6.49
CA VAL A 48 6.54 4.19 -7.51
C VAL A 48 7.99 4.28 -7.01
N GLN A 49 8.19 4.80 -5.79
CA GLN A 49 9.51 4.88 -5.17
C GLN A 49 10.09 3.48 -4.89
N ASN A 50 9.28 2.52 -4.46
CA ASN A 50 9.78 1.15 -4.22
C ASN A 50 10.34 0.53 -5.51
N LEU A 51 9.67 0.73 -6.64
CA LEU A 51 10.13 0.25 -7.93
C LEU A 51 11.41 0.97 -8.37
N ALA A 52 11.46 2.29 -8.20
CA ALA A 52 12.66 3.08 -8.48
C ALA A 52 13.86 2.61 -7.62
N LEU A 53 13.67 2.32 -6.33
CA LEU A 53 14.70 1.76 -5.44
C LEU A 53 15.15 0.36 -5.87
N LYS A 54 14.25 -0.51 -6.32
CA LYS A 54 14.63 -1.82 -6.87
C LYS A 54 15.55 -1.68 -8.09
N LEU A 55 15.34 -0.66 -8.91
CA LEU A 55 16.15 -0.37 -10.08
C LEU A 55 17.47 0.33 -9.71
N ARG A 56 17.40 1.49 -9.05
CA ARG A 56 18.52 2.41 -8.80
C ARG A 56 19.29 2.12 -7.52
N GLY A 57 18.67 1.47 -6.54
CA GLY A 57 19.24 1.27 -5.22
C GLY A 57 19.14 2.50 -4.33
N ASP A 58 19.84 2.47 -3.20
CA ASP A 58 19.93 3.55 -2.22
C ASP A 58 20.48 4.87 -2.78
N GLN A 59 21.21 4.81 -3.89
CA GLN A 59 21.67 5.99 -4.62
C GLN A 59 20.52 6.90 -5.08
N LEU A 60 19.30 6.39 -5.22
CA LEU A 60 18.11 7.21 -5.49
C LEU A 60 17.96 8.34 -4.46
N TYR A 61 18.28 8.09 -3.19
CA TYR A 61 18.18 9.10 -2.14
C TYR A 61 19.17 10.24 -2.30
N ILE A 62 20.37 9.94 -2.80
CA ILE A 62 21.36 10.97 -3.14
C ILE A 62 20.91 11.73 -4.38
N ASP A 63 20.38 11.00 -5.38
CA ASP A 63 19.91 11.56 -6.63
C ASP A 63 18.75 12.54 -6.45
N TYR A 64 17.89 12.38 -5.42
CA TYR A 64 16.86 13.39 -5.08
C TYR A 64 17.45 14.78 -4.82
N PHE A 65 18.70 14.88 -4.36
CA PHE A 65 19.36 16.16 -4.08
C PHE A 65 20.31 16.57 -5.20
N GLU A 66 21.03 15.61 -5.79
CA GLU A 66 22.08 15.90 -6.78
C GLU A 66 21.57 15.99 -8.22
N ASP A 67 20.46 15.32 -8.55
CA ASP A 67 19.91 15.25 -9.90
C ASP A 67 18.38 14.99 -9.91
N PRO A 68 17.57 15.97 -9.46
CA PRO A 68 16.11 15.86 -9.42
C PRO A 68 15.49 15.49 -10.78
N ASP A 69 16.05 16.02 -11.87
CA ASP A 69 15.56 15.75 -13.23
C ASP A 69 15.69 14.27 -13.60
N PHE A 70 16.80 13.62 -13.23
CA PHE A 70 16.94 12.17 -13.38
C PHE A 70 15.90 11.41 -12.56
N CYS A 71 15.71 11.77 -11.29
CA CYS A 71 14.72 11.14 -10.43
C CYS A 71 13.31 11.24 -11.04
N HIS A 72 12.93 12.41 -11.56
CA HIS A 72 11.64 12.58 -12.19
C HIS A 72 11.47 11.72 -13.45
N ARG A 73 12.51 11.55 -14.28
CA ARG A 73 12.45 10.63 -15.43
C ARG A 73 12.25 9.18 -14.99
N LEU A 74 13.01 8.74 -13.99
CA LEU A 74 12.94 7.36 -13.50
C LEU A 74 11.58 7.07 -12.84
N LEU A 75 11.11 7.95 -11.96
CA LEU A 75 9.81 7.81 -11.28
C LEU A 75 8.64 7.83 -12.29
N LYS A 76 8.73 8.69 -13.32
CA LYS A 76 7.77 8.69 -14.42
C LYS A 76 7.76 7.35 -15.16
N PHE A 77 8.93 6.80 -15.49
CA PHE A 77 9.04 5.49 -16.12
C PHE A 77 8.41 4.38 -15.27
N CYS A 78 8.70 4.35 -13.96
CA CYS A 78 8.10 3.41 -13.01
C CYS A 78 6.57 3.53 -12.98
N THR A 79 6.06 4.77 -12.92
CA THR A 79 4.62 5.07 -12.92
C THR A 79 3.93 4.54 -14.18
N ASP A 80 4.52 4.77 -15.36
CA ASP A 80 3.95 4.30 -16.62
C ASP A 80 3.91 2.77 -16.69
N CYS A 81 4.94 2.08 -16.17
CA CYS A 81 4.96 0.62 -16.13
C CYS A 81 3.87 0.06 -15.19
N ILE A 82 3.64 0.72 -14.05
CA ILE A 82 2.58 0.35 -13.11
C ILE A 82 1.19 0.52 -13.76
N ILE A 83 0.96 1.63 -14.46
CA ILE A 83 -0.30 1.90 -15.18
C ILE A 83 -0.53 0.86 -16.28
N ASP A 84 0.47 0.56 -17.09
CA ASP A 84 0.37 -0.45 -18.15
C ASP A 84 -0.02 -1.83 -17.58
N LEU A 85 0.58 -2.22 -16.46
CA LEU A 85 0.29 -3.49 -15.80
C LEU A 85 -1.12 -3.53 -15.22
N TRP A 86 -1.56 -2.42 -14.59
CA TRP A 86 -2.92 -2.27 -14.11
C TRP A 86 -3.95 -2.43 -15.24
N HIS A 87 -3.78 -1.72 -16.34
CA HIS A 87 -4.69 -1.78 -17.49
C HIS A 87 -4.72 -3.14 -18.18
N LEU A 88 -3.63 -3.92 -18.08
CA LEU A 88 -3.59 -5.29 -18.57
C LEU A 88 -4.37 -6.26 -17.66
N ILE A 89 -4.16 -6.18 -16.34
CA ILE A 89 -4.63 -7.21 -15.38
C ILE A 89 -6.01 -6.90 -14.81
N TYR A 90 -6.29 -5.65 -14.46
CA TYR A 90 -7.54 -5.31 -13.77
C TYR A 90 -8.82 -5.68 -14.55
N PRO A 91 -8.92 -5.45 -15.89
CA PRO A 91 -10.11 -5.86 -16.64
C PRO A 91 -10.34 -7.38 -16.66
N ILE A 92 -9.30 -8.17 -16.39
CA ILE A 92 -9.34 -9.64 -16.38
C ILE A 92 -9.86 -10.17 -15.04
N THR A 93 -9.40 -9.58 -13.94
CA THR A 93 -9.59 -10.12 -12.57
C THR A 93 -10.58 -9.32 -11.74
N GLY A 94 -10.73 -8.01 -12.03
CA GLY A 94 -11.54 -7.08 -11.26
C GLY A 94 -10.98 -6.77 -9.87
N SER A 95 -9.69 -7.04 -9.62
CA SER A 95 -9.04 -6.81 -8.32
C SER A 95 -7.68 -6.10 -8.43
N GLY A 96 -7.31 -5.36 -7.37
CA GLY A 96 -6.15 -4.46 -7.29
C GLY A 96 -5.56 -4.21 -5.89
N ALA A 97 -6.08 -4.87 -4.87
CA ALA A 97 -5.54 -4.77 -3.51
C ALA A 97 -5.32 -6.11 -2.81
N ALA A 98 -5.74 -7.24 -3.42
CA ALA A 98 -5.87 -8.50 -2.69
C ALA A 98 -4.51 -9.07 -2.25
N ASP A 99 -3.43 -8.71 -2.94
CA ASP A 99 -2.07 -9.10 -2.59
C ASP A 99 -1.27 -8.01 -1.84
N VAL A 100 -1.91 -6.88 -1.54
CA VAL A 100 -1.34 -5.77 -0.75
C VAL A 100 -1.84 -5.81 0.69
N THR A 101 -3.15 -5.76 0.88
CA THR A 101 -3.76 -5.81 2.21
C THR A 101 -5.17 -6.42 2.15
N PRO A 102 -5.54 -7.33 3.08
CA PRO A 102 -6.87 -7.91 3.11
C PRO A 102 -7.96 -6.94 3.57
N MET A 103 -7.59 -5.75 4.08
CA MET A 103 -8.52 -4.76 4.63
C MET A 103 -9.03 -3.76 3.60
N CYS A 104 -8.43 -3.71 2.42
CA CYS A 104 -8.85 -2.84 1.33
C CYS A 104 -9.89 -3.57 0.47
N ASP A 105 -10.92 -2.86 -0.02
CA ASP A 105 -11.85 -3.44 -1.01
C ASP A 105 -11.01 -3.94 -2.19
N PRO A 106 -11.14 -5.22 -2.58
CA PRO A 106 -10.28 -5.82 -3.58
C PRO A 106 -10.35 -5.09 -4.93
N LYS A 107 -11.37 -4.29 -5.24
CA LYS A 107 -11.47 -3.52 -6.50
C LYS A 107 -10.61 -2.26 -6.52
N ILE A 108 -10.17 -1.79 -5.36
CA ILE A 108 -9.33 -0.60 -5.25
C ILE A 108 -7.92 -0.95 -5.72
N PHE A 109 -7.29 -0.08 -6.51
CA PHE A 109 -5.84 -0.14 -6.73
C PHE A 109 -5.14 0.41 -5.48
N CYS A 110 -4.55 -0.47 -4.67
CA CYS A 110 -3.88 -0.09 -3.44
C CYS A 110 -2.36 0.01 -3.65
N VAL A 111 -1.82 1.22 -3.81
CA VAL A 111 -0.39 1.41 -4.03
C VAL A 111 0.41 1.18 -2.75
N ALA A 112 1.47 0.37 -2.80
CA ALA A 112 2.28 0.04 -1.63
C ALA A 112 3.44 1.03 -1.42
N ASN A 113 3.19 2.16 -0.74
CA ASN A 113 4.18 3.22 -0.46
C ASN A 113 5.00 2.95 0.83
N CYS A 114 5.60 1.76 0.92
CA CYS A 114 6.35 1.35 2.12
C CYS A 114 7.70 2.02 2.28
N THR A 115 8.38 2.43 1.19
CA THR A 115 9.67 3.13 1.30
C THR A 115 9.53 4.63 1.53
N THR A 116 8.31 5.17 1.44
CA THR A 116 8.03 6.57 1.73
C THR A 116 8.29 6.93 3.20
N GLU A 117 8.28 5.95 4.10
CA GLU A 117 8.75 6.06 5.49
C GLU A 117 10.20 6.58 5.59
N GLN A 118 11.01 6.38 4.53
CA GLN A 118 12.45 6.69 4.54
C GLN A 118 12.77 8.11 4.07
N ILE A 119 11.76 8.91 3.73
CA ILE A 119 11.92 10.26 3.19
C ILE A 119 11.07 11.27 3.95
N SER A 120 11.40 12.56 3.83
CA SER A 120 10.61 13.63 4.45
C SER A 120 9.30 13.89 3.70
N SER A 121 8.40 14.64 4.35
CA SER A 121 7.21 15.21 3.73
C SER A 121 7.53 15.98 2.44
N ASP A 122 8.59 16.78 2.45
CA ASP A 122 8.97 17.67 1.35
C ASP A 122 9.50 16.85 0.16
N THR A 123 10.30 15.82 0.44
CA THR A 123 10.75 14.89 -0.59
C THR A 123 9.58 14.11 -1.19
N TYR A 124 8.60 13.69 -0.38
CA TYR A 124 7.40 13.05 -0.92
C TYR A 124 6.56 14.03 -1.74
N GLU A 125 6.43 15.28 -1.31
CA GLU A 125 5.68 16.30 -2.04
C GLU A 125 6.27 16.56 -3.43
N GLU A 126 7.60 16.57 -3.56
CA GLU A 126 8.28 16.75 -4.84
C GLU A 126 8.30 15.47 -5.69
N PHE A 127 8.70 14.33 -5.11
CA PHE A 127 9.02 13.12 -5.87
C PHE A 127 7.99 11.98 -5.75
N GLY A 128 7.04 12.05 -4.83
CA GLY A 128 6.00 11.04 -4.67
C GLY A 128 4.63 11.51 -5.18
N LEU A 129 4.15 12.62 -4.63
CA LEU A 129 2.81 13.17 -4.86
C LEU A 129 2.44 13.33 -6.35
N PRO A 130 3.32 13.82 -7.25
CA PRO A 130 2.97 13.95 -8.67
C PRO A 130 2.64 12.60 -9.31
N TYR A 131 3.33 11.53 -8.91
CA TYR A 131 3.19 10.20 -9.50
C TYR A 131 2.06 9.41 -8.87
N ASP A 132 1.84 9.53 -7.56
CA ASP A 132 0.62 9.00 -6.94
C ASP A 132 -0.63 9.69 -7.48
N THR A 133 -0.55 10.99 -7.81
CA THR A 133 -1.62 11.72 -8.50
C THR A 133 -1.86 11.20 -9.92
N MET A 134 -0.81 10.77 -10.63
CA MET A 134 -0.97 10.13 -11.93
C MET A 134 -1.65 8.76 -11.78
N LEU A 135 -1.19 7.95 -10.82
CA LEU A 135 -1.76 6.64 -10.53
C LEU A 135 -3.24 6.77 -10.13
N SER A 136 -3.60 7.69 -9.26
CA SER A 136 -4.97 7.83 -8.77
C SER A 136 -5.98 8.29 -9.83
N LYS A 137 -5.48 8.92 -10.91
CA LYS A 137 -6.28 9.27 -12.10
C LYS A 137 -6.40 8.12 -13.08
N ALA A 138 -5.37 7.30 -13.23
CA ALA A 138 -5.33 6.21 -14.21
C ALA A 138 -5.87 4.87 -13.66
N CYS A 139 -5.71 4.65 -12.36
CA CYS A 139 -6.02 3.42 -11.63
C CYS A 139 -7.08 3.75 -10.56
N ASN A 140 -8.36 3.52 -10.89
CA ASN A 140 -9.47 3.91 -10.02
C ASN A 140 -10.40 2.71 -9.75
N PRO A 141 -10.93 2.57 -8.51
CA PRO A 141 -10.70 3.41 -7.32
C PRO A 141 -9.27 3.31 -6.76
N PHE A 142 -8.80 4.30 -5.99
CA PHE A 142 -7.41 4.41 -5.56
C PHE A 142 -7.25 4.39 -4.04
N GLY A 143 -6.26 3.64 -3.54
CA GLY A 143 -5.90 3.57 -2.14
C GLY A 143 -4.39 3.58 -1.95
N ILE A 144 -3.93 3.95 -0.75
CA ILE A 144 -2.51 3.91 -0.39
C ILE A 144 -2.32 2.99 0.81
N HIS A 145 -1.39 2.06 0.68
CA HIS A 145 -0.85 1.28 1.78
C HIS A 145 0.46 1.88 2.25
N HIS A 146 0.53 2.28 3.52
CA HIS A 146 1.74 2.79 4.14
C HIS A 146 2.16 1.91 5.33
N CYS A 147 3.25 1.17 5.14
CA CYS A 147 3.75 0.20 6.11
C CYS A 147 4.15 0.82 7.48
N GLY A 148 4.63 2.07 7.47
CA GLY A 148 5.26 2.74 8.61
C GLY A 148 4.40 3.81 9.27
N ASN A 149 5.03 4.70 10.03
CA ASN A 149 4.33 5.78 10.71
C ASN A 149 3.87 6.84 9.69
N LEU A 150 2.55 6.98 9.58
CA LEU A 150 1.91 7.86 8.60
C LEU A 150 2.13 9.36 8.88
N ASP A 151 2.43 9.75 10.12
CA ASP A 151 2.25 11.12 10.63
C ASP A 151 3.02 12.15 9.81
N ALA A 152 4.23 11.80 9.37
CA ALA A 152 5.10 12.68 8.60
C ALA A 152 4.56 13.00 7.20
N VAL A 153 3.77 12.11 6.60
CA VAL A 153 3.31 12.24 5.20
C VAL A 153 1.79 12.33 5.05
N ALA A 154 1.05 12.26 6.16
CA ALA A 154 -0.41 12.24 6.17
C ALA A 154 -1.04 13.41 5.38
N GLU A 155 -0.50 14.61 5.56
CA GLU A 155 -1.02 15.83 4.91
C GLU A 155 -0.73 15.83 3.41
N GLN A 156 0.40 15.28 2.97
CA GLN A 156 0.73 15.16 1.56
C GLN A 156 -0.11 14.08 0.87
N TYR A 157 -0.34 12.93 1.50
CA TYR A 157 -1.25 11.91 0.96
C TYR A 157 -2.68 12.43 0.78
N ALA A 158 -3.15 13.30 1.68
CA ALA A 158 -4.47 13.93 1.55
C ALA A 158 -4.60 14.83 0.30
N LYS A 159 -3.47 15.24 -0.32
CA LYS A 159 -3.46 15.99 -1.59
C LYS A 159 -3.68 15.09 -2.81
N VAL A 160 -3.55 13.76 -2.68
CA VAL A 160 -3.76 12.81 -3.78
C VAL A 160 -5.25 12.75 -4.13
N PRO A 161 -5.66 13.08 -5.37
CA PRO A 161 -7.08 13.05 -5.74
C PRO A 161 -7.60 11.62 -5.82
N ASN A 162 -8.91 11.43 -5.65
CA ASN A 162 -9.60 10.14 -5.73
C ASN A 162 -9.16 9.08 -4.71
N LEU A 163 -8.48 9.49 -3.63
CA LEU A 163 -8.11 8.59 -2.53
C LEU A 163 -9.38 8.14 -1.79
N VAL A 164 -9.63 6.83 -1.77
CA VAL A 164 -10.78 6.22 -1.09
C VAL A 164 -10.38 5.26 0.03
N PHE A 165 -9.09 4.91 0.13
CA PHE A 165 -8.56 4.04 1.18
C PHE A 165 -7.16 4.46 1.60
N ILE A 166 -6.89 4.42 2.90
CA ILE A 166 -5.56 4.61 3.48
C ILE A 166 -5.31 3.51 4.52
N GLU A 167 -4.14 2.89 4.47
CA GLU A 167 -3.64 2.05 5.56
C GLU A 167 -2.43 2.70 6.21
N ALA A 168 -2.47 2.85 7.54
CA ALA A 168 -1.44 3.47 8.34
C ALA A 168 -0.78 2.43 9.25
N GLY A 169 0.56 2.41 9.26
CA GLY A 169 1.34 1.53 10.13
C GLY A 169 1.26 1.89 11.60
N PHE A 170 1.79 0.99 12.43
CA PHE A 170 1.81 1.13 13.88
C PHE A 170 2.56 2.39 14.33
N GLY A 171 2.16 2.92 15.48
CA GLY A 171 2.77 4.12 16.08
C GLY A 171 2.32 5.44 15.46
N SER A 172 1.48 5.42 14.42
CA SER A 172 0.84 6.63 13.87
C SER A 172 -0.21 7.18 14.84
N ASP A 173 -0.44 8.49 14.80
CA ASP A 173 -1.62 9.13 15.41
C ASP A 173 -2.84 8.89 14.49
N PHE A 174 -3.55 7.78 14.74
CA PHE A 174 -4.69 7.38 13.92
C PHE A 174 -5.83 8.39 14.02
N ALA A 175 -6.03 9.03 15.17
CA ALA A 175 -7.05 10.05 15.34
C ALA A 175 -6.79 11.29 14.47
N ARG A 176 -5.52 11.74 14.42
CA ARG A 176 -5.10 12.80 13.48
C ARG A 176 -5.28 12.35 12.03
N GLY A 177 -4.88 11.13 11.69
CA GLY A 177 -5.11 10.55 10.37
C GLY A 177 -6.58 10.60 9.97
N ARG A 178 -7.49 10.10 10.82
CA ARG A 178 -8.94 10.14 10.61
C ARG A 178 -9.47 11.55 10.39
N LYS A 179 -8.96 12.53 11.14
CA LYS A 179 -9.35 13.93 10.97
C LYS A 179 -8.90 14.50 9.62
N ILE A 180 -7.72 14.13 9.14
CA ILE A 180 -7.15 14.61 7.86
C ILE A 180 -7.96 14.06 6.67
N TYR A 181 -8.21 12.75 6.63
CA TYR A 181 -8.87 12.12 5.48
C TYR A 181 -10.40 12.15 5.55
N GLY A 182 -10.97 12.36 6.74
CA GLY A 182 -12.39 12.34 6.96
C GLY A 182 -13.00 10.93 6.91
N PRO A 183 -14.32 10.82 7.14
CA PRO A 183 -15.00 9.53 7.26
C PRO A 183 -15.24 8.82 5.92
N ASP A 184 -15.18 9.54 4.80
CA ASP A 184 -15.45 8.99 3.46
C ASP A 184 -14.27 8.18 2.90
N VAL A 185 -13.06 8.43 3.39
CA VAL A 185 -11.88 7.61 3.11
C VAL A 185 -11.84 6.46 4.11
N ALA A 186 -11.85 5.24 3.60
CA ALA A 186 -11.69 4.04 4.41
C ALA A 186 -10.30 4.05 5.05
N PHE A 187 -10.23 3.89 6.37
CA PHE A 187 -8.98 3.99 7.11
C PHE A 187 -8.69 2.68 7.84
N ASN A 188 -7.57 2.05 7.52
CA ASN A 188 -7.09 0.87 8.22
C ASN A 188 -5.90 1.21 9.13
N ALA A 189 -6.01 0.89 10.41
CA ALA A 189 -4.97 1.08 11.41
C ALA A 189 -4.28 -0.25 11.74
N ARG A 190 -2.96 -0.34 11.52
CA ARG A 190 -2.21 -1.57 11.78
C ARG A 190 -1.69 -1.62 13.22
N ILE A 191 -1.91 -2.75 13.88
CA ILE A 191 -1.27 -3.07 15.16
C ILE A 191 0.10 -3.68 14.89
N SER A 192 1.09 -3.33 15.72
CA SER A 192 2.47 -3.80 15.53
C SER A 192 2.58 -5.32 15.64
N PRO A 193 3.14 -6.02 14.63
CA PRO A 193 3.39 -7.45 14.72
C PRO A 193 4.46 -7.78 15.78
N VAL A 194 5.30 -6.81 16.16
CA VAL A 194 6.29 -6.96 17.23
C VAL A 194 5.60 -6.98 18.60
N GLN A 195 4.65 -6.06 18.84
CA GLN A 195 3.81 -6.06 20.05
C GLN A 195 3.03 -7.36 20.14
N MET A 196 2.35 -7.76 19.05
CA MET A 196 1.60 -9.02 18.99
C MET A 196 2.43 -10.25 19.39
N LYS A 197 3.75 -10.21 19.17
CA LYS A 197 4.67 -11.30 19.55
C LYS A 197 5.14 -11.22 21.00
N ASN A 198 5.44 -10.02 21.50
CA ASN A 198 6.22 -9.84 22.72
C ASN A 198 5.39 -9.39 23.92
N ASP A 199 4.23 -8.78 23.69
CA ASP A 199 3.39 -8.22 24.74
C ASP A 199 2.46 -9.29 25.34
N THR A 200 1.98 -9.04 26.55
CA THR A 200 0.98 -9.86 27.23
C THR A 200 -0.41 -9.70 26.62
N ALA A 201 -1.32 -10.63 26.92
CA ALA A 201 -2.69 -10.56 26.41
C ALA A 201 -3.42 -9.27 26.87
N GLU A 202 -3.16 -8.83 28.10
CA GLU A 202 -3.71 -7.60 28.67
C GLU A 202 -3.19 -6.35 27.93
N GLU A 203 -1.90 -6.32 27.60
CA GLU A 203 -1.28 -5.23 26.82
C GLU A 203 -1.81 -5.18 25.39
N ILE A 204 -2.05 -6.34 24.76
CA ILE A 204 -2.69 -6.41 23.44
C ILE A 204 -4.15 -5.94 23.51
N GLU A 205 -4.91 -6.34 24.53
CA GLU A 205 -6.27 -5.83 24.74
C GLU A 205 -6.28 -4.31 24.88
N ALA A 206 -5.38 -3.75 25.69
CA ALA A 206 -5.26 -2.31 25.87
C ALA A 206 -4.92 -1.59 24.54
N THR A 207 -3.94 -2.12 23.80
CA THR A 207 -3.54 -1.57 22.48
C THR A 207 -4.71 -1.56 21.50
N VAL A 208 -5.46 -2.66 21.40
CA VAL A 208 -6.60 -2.75 20.47
C VAL A 208 -7.68 -1.75 20.85
N LYS A 209 -7.98 -1.57 22.15
CA LYS A 209 -8.93 -0.56 22.62
C LYS A 209 -8.49 0.85 22.25
N GLU A 210 -7.22 1.17 22.50
CA GLU A 210 -6.67 2.48 22.17
C GLU A 210 -6.78 2.80 20.67
N VAL A 211 -6.53 1.81 19.80
CA VAL A 211 -6.69 1.99 18.35
C VAL A 211 -8.16 2.18 17.97
N ILE A 212 -9.09 1.46 18.60
CA ILE A 212 -10.54 1.65 18.38
C ILE A 212 -10.96 3.06 18.78
N ASP A 213 -10.52 3.54 19.94
CA ASP A 213 -10.87 4.85 20.48
C ASP A 213 -10.39 6.01 19.58
N GLN A 214 -9.35 5.79 18.79
CA GLN A 214 -8.84 6.75 17.79
C GLN A 214 -9.61 6.72 16.45
N GLY A 215 -10.45 5.72 16.22
CA GLY A 215 -11.04 5.42 14.90
C GLY A 215 -12.36 6.12 14.57
N GLU A 216 -13.02 6.75 15.56
CA GLU A 216 -14.36 7.30 15.41
C GLU A 216 -14.47 8.33 14.26
N PRO A 217 -15.52 8.27 13.41
CA PRO A 217 -16.58 7.26 13.36
C PRO A 217 -16.09 5.90 12.82
N LEU A 218 -16.52 4.81 13.47
CA LEU A 218 -16.06 3.45 13.15
C LEU A 218 -16.63 2.85 11.85
N SER A 219 -17.62 3.49 11.21
CA SER A 219 -18.32 2.93 10.04
C SER A 219 -17.44 2.69 8.81
N ASN A 220 -16.28 3.35 8.74
CA ASN A 220 -15.30 3.23 7.66
C ASN A 220 -13.86 3.15 8.22
N PHE A 221 -13.74 2.53 9.39
CA PHE A 221 -12.49 2.31 10.08
C PHE A 221 -12.28 0.81 10.29
N SER A 222 -11.06 0.35 10.09
CA SER A 222 -10.69 -1.04 10.33
C SER A 222 -9.35 -1.15 11.04
N ILE A 223 -9.12 -2.29 11.65
CA ILE A 223 -7.89 -2.60 12.37
C ILE A 223 -7.41 -3.96 11.90
N ASP A 224 -6.09 -4.12 11.76
CA ASP A 224 -5.49 -5.41 11.46
C ASP A 224 -4.21 -5.72 12.24
N THR A 225 -3.82 -6.99 12.17
CA THR A 225 -2.58 -7.54 12.73
C THR A 225 -1.93 -8.40 11.65
N VAL A 226 -1.32 -7.76 10.66
CA VAL A 226 -0.70 -8.41 9.49
C VAL A 226 0.82 -8.47 9.65
N GLY A 227 1.45 -9.45 9.00
CA GLY A 227 2.89 -9.71 9.18
C GLY A 227 3.22 -10.46 10.47
N LEU A 228 2.25 -11.17 11.07
CA LEU A 228 2.51 -12.06 12.20
C LEU A 228 3.43 -13.20 11.75
N THR A 229 4.55 -13.35 12.46
CA THR A 229 5.57 -14.36 12.14
C THR A 229 5.55 -15.49 13.17
N HIS A 230 6.38 -16.51 12.94
CA HIS A 230 6.56 -17.60 13.88
C HIS A 230 6.89 -17.08 15.30
N GLY A 231 6.22 -17.66 16.30
CA GLY A 231 6.37 -17.33 17.71
C GLY A 231 5.38 -16.30 18.25
N VAL A 232 4.48 -15.74 17.43
CA VAL A 232 3.34 -14.98 17.94
C VAL A 232 2.41 -15.92 18.72
N PRO A 233 2.10 -15.65 20.00
CA PRO A 233 1.18 -16.49 20.78
C PRO A 233 -0.23 -16.48 20.19
N ASP A 234 -0.85 -17.65 20.05
CA ASP A 234 -2.25 -17.74 19.61
C ASP A 234 -3.21 -16.94 20.52
N GLU A 235 -2.90 -16.87 21.81
CA GLU A 235 -3.69 -16.12 22.78
C GLU A 235 -3.73 -14.62 22.45
N ASN A 236 -2.61 -14.05 22.01
CA ASN A 236 -2.53 -12.65 21.58
C ASN A 236 -3.39 -12.40 20.33
N VAL A 237 -3.43 -13.34 19.38
CA VAL A 237 -4.31 -13.26 18.21
C VAL A 237 -5.79 -13.36 18.62
N ARG A 238 -6.12 -14.27 19.54
CA ARG A 238 -7.49 -14.45 20.04
C ARG A 238 -7.96 -13.22 20.80
N ILE A 239 -7.15 -12.66 21.70
CA ILE A 239 -7.53 -11.49 22.49
C ILE A 239 -7.70 -10.26 21.60
N ALA A 240 -6.80 -10.03 20.62
CA ALA A 240 -6.96 -8.91 19.69
C ALA A 240 -8.29 -8.99 18.93
N ARG A 241 -8.62 -10.15 18.38
CA ARG A 241 -9.89 -10.39 17.69
C ARG A 241 -11.09 -10.22 18.62
N GLN A 242 -11.04 -10.78 19.84
CA GLN A 242 -12.13 -10.70 20.80
C GLN A 242 -12.39 -9.26 21.27
N THR A 243 -11.33 -8.50 21.50
CA THR A 243 -11.40 -7.08 21.88
C THR A 243 -12.02 -6.26 20.75
N ALA A 244 -11.58 -6.45 19.50
CA ALA A 244 -12.19 -5.79 18.35
C ALA A 244 -13.69 -6.11 18.21
N MET A 245 -14.11 -7.36 18.40
CA MET A 245 -15.53 -7.75 18.40
C MET A 245 -16.34 -7.12 19.54
N THR A 246 -15.71 -6.89 20.69
CA THR A 246 -16.39 -6.41 21.90
C THR A 246 -16.57 -4.90 21.87
N TYR A 247 -15.53 -4.17 21.47
CA TYR A 247 -15.44 -2.71 21.56
C TYR A 247 -15.58 -2.00 20.21
N GLY A 248 -15.24 -2.63 19.09
CA GLY A 248 -15.33 -2.05 17.74
C GLY A 248 -16.74 -2.12 17.13
N LYS A 249 -17.78 -1.87 17.93
CA LYS A 249 -19.17 -1.99 17.49
C LYS A 249 -19.60 -0.73 16.75
N ILE A 250 -20.09 -0.90 15.54
CA ILE A 250 -20.68 0.17 14.74
C ILE A 250 -22.16 0.29 15.15
N ASN A 251 -22.52 1.41 15.78
CA ASN A 251 -23.92 1.70 16.08
C ASN A 251 -24.60 2.18 14.78
N HIS A 252 -25.67 1.49 14.36
CA HIS A 252 -26.48 1.82 13.19
C HIS A 252 -27.52 2.92 13.50
#